data_AF-A0A8J6M5P2-F1
#
_entry.id   AF-A0A8J6M5P2-F1
#
_cell.length_a   1.000
_cell.length_b   1.000
_cell.length_c   1.000
_cell.angle_alpha   90.00
_cell.angle_beta   90.00
_cell.angle_gamma   90.00
#
_symmetry.space_group_name_H-M   'P 1'
#
loop_
_entity.id
_entity.type
_entity.pdbx_description
1 polymer ?
#
loop_
_entity_poly.entity_id
_entity_poly.type
_entity_poly.pdbx_seq_one_letter_code
_entity_poly.pdbx_strand_id
1 'polypeptide(L)'
;MKKLWTKGKTGAAVVLLACFLAALAASTSGSRLARPEREDPGADQFIGFHMVLEKMPKEGEEIPVDQSHWVEYGTEEMKTEDFGTLSFPKKILIGRFTDDPHGQDYEFPGLPGLNCFLAEEELEEGGTQYAGTSGLAGAHIKVGDEEESISGTVYFGPPLDDRNWNTNEFDYCWTAYQVYQMEDGTVYLDGSGNSYGGMGGFTTKVTDTQTKTADGEEEIFSFTAEVTMESVERVTELEVRWYGEEELLDRRTLTMEEVGEGLSLERPQGAVWALVTQRDRTGDTERSVYTLGTEAGASHQLVQLDERGMGRVVYLNLD
;
A
#
# COMPACT_ATOMS: atom_id res chain seq x y z
N MET A 1 -50.59 -9.14 -66.47
CA MET A 1 -50.52 -7.96 -67.37
C MET A 1 -50.22 -6.77 -66.46
N LYS A 2 -49.11 -6.04 -66.48
CA LYS A 2 -48.24 -5.54 -67.55
C LYS A 2 -46.76 -5.55 -67.12
N LYS A 3 -45.91 -5.69 -68.13
CA LYS A 3 -44.45 -5.61 -68.20
C LYS A 3 -43.91 -4.27 -67.66
N LEU A 4 -42.84 -4.29 -66.85
CA LEU A 4 -41.41 -4.19 -67.25
C LEU A 4 -41.04 -2.84 -67.89
N TRP A 5 -40.27 -2.02 -67.18
CA TRP A 5 -39.20 -1.27 -67.81
C TRP A 5 -37.95 -1.21 -66.92
N THR A 6 -36.89 -1.79 -67.47
CA THR A 6 -35.50 -1.83 -66.98
C THR A 6 -34.68 -0.74 -67.68
N LYS A 7 -33.76 -0.12 -66.93
CA LYS A 7 -32.41 0.36 -67.30
C LYS A 7 -31.99 1.31 -66.15
N GLY A 8 -30.94 1.10 -65.36
CA GLY A 8 -29.67 0.43 -65.58
C GLY A 8 -28.57 1.49 -65.56
N LYS A 9 -27.66 1.44 -64.58
CA LYS A 9 -26.20 1.65 -64.71
C LYS A 9 -25.50 1.80 -63.35
N THR A 10 -24.70 0.77 -63.03
CA THR A 10 -23.28 0.83 -62.61
C THR A 10 -22.86 1.86 -61.56
N GLY A 11 -22.48 1.37 -60.38
CA GLY A 11 -21.65 2.12 -59.44
C GLY A 11 -21.69 1.62 -57.99
N ALA A 12 -21.53 0.32 -57.73
CA ALA A 12 -21.55 -0.20 -56.36
C ALA A 12 -20.54 -1.35 -56.12
N ALA A 13 -19.39 -1.31 -56.80
CA ALA A 13 -18.34 -2.33 -56.65
C ALA A 13 -16.95 -1.74 -56.33
N VAL A 14 -16.88 -0.50 -55.85
CA VAL A 14 -15.61 0.14 -55.41
C VAL A 14 -15.64 0.54 -53.92
N VAL A 15 -16.78 0.46 -53.23
CA VAL A 15 -16.88 0.90 -51.83
C VAL A 15 -16.61 -0.24 -50.82
N LEU A 16 -16.62 -1.51 -51.24
CA LEU A 16 -16.47 -2.65 -50.33
C LEU A 16 -15.03 -3.16 -50.17
N LEU A 17 -14.04 -2.57 -50.86
CA LEU A 17 -12.61 -2.95 -50.71
C LEU A 17 -11.75 -1.88 -50.01
N ALA A 18 -12.34 -0.73 -49.64
CA ALA A 18 -11.66 0.30 -48.86
C ALA A 18 -11.89 0.15 -47.33
N CYS A 19 -12.95 -0.55 -46.92
CA CYS A 19 -13.28 -0.70 -45.49
C CYS A 19 -12.56 -1.86 -44.79
N PHE A 20 -11.90 -2.76 -45.53
CA PHE A 20 -11.17 -3.90 -44.93
C PHE A 20 -9.66 -3.69 -44.77
N LEU A 21 -9.10 -2.60 -45.32
CA LEU A 21 -7.69 -2.24 -45.13
C LEU A 21 -7.47 -1.13 -44.08
N ALA A 22 -8.53 -0.49 -43.59
CA ALA A 22 -8.46 0.42 -42.44
C ALA A 22 -8.59 -0.30 -41.09
N ALA A 23 -9.09 -1.54 -41.08
CA ALA A 23 -9.29 -2.33 -39.86
C ALA A 23 -8.08 -3.17 -39.43
N LEU A 24 -6.97 -3.14 -40.18
CA LEU A 24 -5.75 -3.90 -39.86
C LEU A 24 -4.49 -3.03 -39.72
N ALA A 25 -4.64 -1.70 -39.72
CA ALA A 25 -3.53 -0.74 -39.52
C ALA A 25 -3.65 0.05 -38.21
N ALA A 26 -4.66 -0.24 -37.37
CA ALA A 26 -4.83 0.38 -36.04
C ALA A 26 -4.31 -0.51 -34.89
N SER A 27 -3.49 -1.52 -35.20
CA SER A 27 -2.90 -2.43 -34.22
C SER A 27 -1.39 -2.44 -34.33
N THR A 28 -0.74 -1.28 -34.19
CA THR A 28 0.66 -1.12 -33.76
C THR A 28 1.04 0.35 -33.84
N SER A 29 0.82 1.10 -32.77
CA SER A 29 1.68 2.22 -32.33
C SER A 29 1.00 2.89 -31.14
N GLY A 30 1.66 2.77 -29.97
CA GLY A 30 1.26 3.43 -28.74
C GLY A 30 1.12 4.93 -28.95
N SER A 31 -0.13 5.38 -28.99
CA SER A 31 -0.47 6.78 -28.85
C SER A 31 -1.13 6.88 -27.48
N ARG A 32 -0.34 7.32 -26.49
CA ARG A 32 -0.88 7.86 -25.24
C ARG A 32 -1.81 9.01 -25.67
N LEU A 33 -3.10 8.72 -25.75
CA LEU A 33 -4.11 9.75 -25.91
C LEU A 33 -3.94 10.70 -24.73
N ALA A 34 -3.74 11.98 -25.03
CA ALA A 34 -3.86 13.04 -24.05
C ALA A 34 -5.22 12.85 -23.34
N ARG A 35 -5.17 12.49 -22.06
CA ARG A 35 -6.36 12.33 -21.22
C ARG A 35 -6.99 13.72 -21.13
N PRO A 36 -8.28 13.89 -21.42
CA PRO A 36 -8.92 15.20 -21.31
C PRO A 36 -8.76 15.70 -19.87
N GLU A 37 -8.40 16.97 -19.70
CA GLU A 37 -8.42 17.63 -18.40
C GLU A 37 -9.82 17.45 -17.80
N ARG A 38 -9.90 16.74 -16.68
CA ARG A 38 -11.15 16.54 -15.94
C ARG A 38 -11.42 17.82 -15.14
N GLU A 39 -12.62 18.38 -15.29
CA GLU A 39 -12.98 19.71 -14.76
C GLU A 39 -13.12 19.78 -13.23
N ASP A 40 -13.05 18.66 -12.49
CA ASP A 40 -13.10 18.71 -11.03
C ASP A 40 -12.32 17.55 -10.35
N PRO A 41 -11.14 17.84 -9.74
CA PRO A 41 -10.45 16.91 -8.85
C PRO A 41 -11.23 16.55 -7.58
N GLY A 42 -12.33 17.26 -7.26
CA GLY A 42 -13.19 16.99 -6.11
C GLY A 42 -14.07 15.74 -6.22
N ALA A 43 -13.97 14.98 -7.32
CA ALA A 43 -14.71 13.73 -7.54
C ALA A 43 -13.90 12.46 -7.22
N ASP A 44 -12.58 12.57 -7.03
CA ASP A 44 -11.71 11.43 -6.73
C ASP A 44 -11.76 11.13 -5.22
N GLN A 45 -12.00 9.86 -4.86
CA GLN A 45 -12.28 9.47 -3.47
C GLN A 45 -10.99 9.27 -2.69
N PHE A 46 -10.88 9.87 -1.50
CA PHE A 46 -9.77 9.58 -0.58
C PHE A 46 -9.93 8.16 -0.03
N ILE A 47 -8.92 7.32 -0.21
CA ILE A 47 -9.00 5.90 0.18
C ILE A 47 -7.99 5.52 1.27
N GLY A 48 -7.13 6.43 1.71
CA GLY A 48 -6.19 6.22 2.81
C GLY A 48 -4.80 6.78 2.57
N PHE A 49 -3.78 6.14 3.13
CA PHE A 49 -2.41 6.64 3.14
C PHE A 49 -1.40 5.70 2.47
N HIS A 50 -0.41 6.28 1.82
CA HIS A 50 0.86 5.64 1.48
C HIS A 50 1.95 6.22 2.39
N MET A 51 2.54 5.36 3.23
CA MET A 51 3.48 5.73 4.29
C MET A 51 4.92 5.59 3.80
N VAL A 52 5.64 6.71 3.75
CA VAL A 52 7.03 6.74 3.29
C VAL A 52 7.92 7.26 4.40
N LEU A 53 8.98 6.52 4.71
CA LEU A 53 10.05 6.98 5.58
C LEU A 53 11.10 7.70 4.73
N GLU A 54 11.20 9.01 4.90
CA GLU A 54 12.05 9.89 4.11
C GLU A 54 13.12 10.53 5.01
N LYS A 55 14.27 10.85 4.44
CA LYS A 55 15.28 11.61 5.16
C LYS A 55 14.79 13.06 5.29
N MET A 56 14.81 13.61 6.50
CA MET A 56 14.61 15.04 6.71
C MET A 56 15.77 15.83 6.09
N PRO A 57 15.50 16.87 5.31
CA PRO A 57 16.54 17.73 4.78
C PRO A 57 17.23 18.48 5.93
N LYS A 58 18.56 18.54 5.90
CA LYS A 58 19.31 19.45 6.78
C LYS A 58 19.06 20.89 6.39
N GLU A 59 19.38 21.83 7.29
CA GLU A 59 19.26 23.25 6.99
C GLU A 59 20.04 23.61 5.70
N GLY A 60 19.31 24.08 4.69
CA GLY A 60 19.86 24.43 3.38
C GLY A 60 20.12 23.26 2.42
N GLU A 61 19.79 22.02 2.81
CA GLU A 61 19.81 20.85 1.92
C GLU A 61 18.47 20.77 1.17
N GLU A 62 18.52 20.84 -0.16
CA GLU A 62 17.38 20.47 -0.99
C GLU A 62 17.48 18.99 -1.33
N ILE A 63 16.50 18.19 -0.91
CA ILE A 63 16.37 16.81 -1.34
C ILE A 63 15.53 16.82 -2.63
N PRO A 64 16.12 16.54 -3.80
CA PRO A 64 15.35 16.52 -5.04
C PRO A 64 14.32 15.40 -4.98
N VAL A 65 13.05 15.76 -5.16
CA VAL A 65 11.96 14.80 -5.31
C VAL A 65 12.05 14.18 -6.69
N ASP A 66 12.14 12.86 -6.77
CA ASP A 66 12.09 12.16 -8.06
C ASP A 66 10.67 12.22 -8.63
N GLN A 67 10.51 13.05 -9.67
CA GLN A 67 9.25 13.21 -10.38
C GLN A 67 9.19 12.43 -11.70
N SER A 68 10.13 11.51 -11.96
CA SER A 68 10.23 10.80 -13.25
C SER A 68 9.00 9.94 -13.60
N HIS A 69 8.27 9.49 -12.58
CA HIS A 69 7.06 8.68 -12.72
C HIS A 69 5.76 9.48 -12.60
N TRP A 70 5.85 10.77 -12.30
CA TRP A 70 4.68 11.63 -12.11
C TRP A 70 4.15 12.11 -13.46
N VAL A 71 2.83 12.15 -13.59
CA VAL A 71 2.14 12.59 -14.79
C VAL A 71 1.30 13.81 -14.51
N GLU A 72 1.22 14.73 -15.48
CA GLU A 72 0.34 15.90 -15.37
C GLU A 72 -1.14 15.44 -15.39
N TYR A 73 -1.92 15.98 -14.46
CA TYR A 73 -3.33 15.68 -14.24
C TYR A 73 -4.08 16.96 -13.86
N GLY A 74 -4.35 17.77 -14.89
CA GLY A 74 -5.04 19.05 -14.75
C GLY A 74 -4.14 20.18 -14.26
N THR A 75 -4.79 21.25 -13.81
CA THR A 75 -4.13 22.47 -13.34
C THR A 75 -4.68 22.90 -11.99
N GLU A 76 -3.81 23.40 -11.12
CA GLU A 76 -4.17 24.05 -9.87
C GLU A 76 -3.99 25.57 -10.00
N GLU A 77 -4.96 26.32 -9.49
CA GLU A 77 -4.93 27.78 -9.47
C GLU A 77 -4.55 28.29 -8.08
N MET A 78 -3.43 29.00 -7.97
CA MET A 78 -3.02 29.71 -6.76
C MET A 78 -3.30 31.20 -6.89
N LYS A 79 -4.10 31.74 -5.96
CA LYS A 79 -4.31 33.19 -5.83
C LYS A 79 -3.16 33.82 -5.06
N THR A 80 -2.49 34.76 -5.69
CA THR A 80 -1.44 35.57 -5.05
C THR A 80 -1.92 36.99 -4.87
N GLU A 81 -1.50 37.65 -3.79
CA GLU A 81 -1.93 39.02 -3.49
C GLU A 81 -1.45 40.02 -4.56
N ASP A 82 -0.24 39.83 -5.10
CA ASP A 82 0.41 40.81 -5.99
C ASP A 82 0.44 40.41 -7.48
N PHE A 83 0.27 39.12 -7.82
CA PHE A 83 0.43 38.61 -9.19
C PHE A 83 -0.85 38.04 -9.80
N GLY A 84 -1.99 38.15 -9.11
CA GLY A 84 -3.26 37.57 -9.55
C GLY A 84 -3.30 36.05 -9.41
N THR A 85 -4.12 35.38 -10.22
CA THR A 85 -4.20 33.92 -10.24
C THR A 85 -3.10 33.34 -11.11
N LEU A 86 -2.25 32.50 -10.52
CA LEU A 86 -1.24 31.72 -11.23
C LEU A 86 -1.75 30.28 -11.37
N SER A 87 -1.57 29.70 -12.56
CA SER A 87 -1.96 28.31 -12.85
C SER A 87 -0.70 27.45 -12.95
N PHE A 88 -0.71 26.31 -12.25
CA PHE A 88 0.38 25.34 -12.22
C PHE A 88 -0.14 23.96 -12.63
N PRO A 89 0.63 23.14 -13.36
CA PRO A 89 0.21 21.78 -13.67
C PRO A 89 0.14 20.96 -12.38
N LYS A 90 -1.01 20.36 -12.10
CA LYS A 90 -1.16 19.37 -11.03
C LYS A 90 -0.51 18.07 -11.52
N LYS A 91 0.22 17.37 -10.66
CA LYS A 91 0.85 16.09 -10.99
C LYS A 91 0.38 15.00 -10.05
N ILE A 92 0.28 13.79 -10.57
CA ILE A 92 -0.07 12.60 -9.80
C ILE A 92 0.92 11.47 -10.05
N LEU A 93 1.09 10.59 -9.08
CA LEU A 93 1.80 9.33 -9.19
C LEU A 93 0.79 8.19 -9.18
N ILE A 94 0.64 7.52 -10.32
CA ILE A 94 -0.32 6.41 -10.49
C ILE A 94 0.26 5.15 -9.85
N GLY A 95 -0.51 4.54 -8.95
CA GLY A 95 -0.20 3.26 -8.34
C GLY A 95 -0.33 2.12 -9.35
N ARG A 96 0.50 1.09 -9.19
CA ARG A 96 0.42 -0.13 -10.00
C ARG A 96 -0.04 -1.27 -9.11
N PHE A 97 -1.15 -1.88 -9.47
CA PHE A 97 -1.57 -3.12 -8.85
C PHE A 97 -0.50 -4.19 -9.10
N THR A 98 -0.14 -4.89 -8.04
CA THR A 98 0.87 -5.93 -8.03
C THR A 98 0.31 -7.18 -7.37
N ASP A 99 0.52 -8.31 -8.04
CA ASP A 99 0.37 -9.64 -7.43
C ASP A 99 1.59 -9.88 -6.54
N ASP A 100 1.60 -9.28 -5.35
CA ASP A 100 2.64 -9.50 -4.36
C ASP A 100 2.45 -10.90 -3.73
N PRO A 101 3.53 -11.69 -3.49
CA PRO A 101 3.42 -13.01 -2.87
C PRO A 101 2.74 -13.01 -1.50
N HIS A 102 2.71 -11.85 -0.82
CA HIS A 102 2.17 -11.62 0.50
C HIS A 102 0.78 -10.97 0.49
N GLY A 103 0.22 -10.66 -0.69
CA GLY A 103 -1.14 -10.14 -0.82
C GLY A 103 -1.37 -9.34 -2.11
N GLN A 104 -2.61 -8.95 -2.35
CA GLN A 104 -2.91 -7.98 -3.41
C GLN A 104 -2.57 -6.58 -2.91
N ASP A 105 -1.68 -5.90 -3.63
CA ASP A 105 -1.19 -4.61 -3.19
C ASP A 105 -0.87 -3.67 -4.34
N TYR A 106 -0.44 -2.47 -3.99
CA TYR A 106 -0.09 -1.40 -4.91
C TYR A 106 1.34 -0.91 -4.69
N GLU A 107 2.08 -0.76 -5.77
CA GLU A 107 3.37 -0.07 -5.76
C GLU A 107 3.23 1.32 -6.37
N PHE A 108 3.81 2.33 -5.72
CA PHE A 108 3.97 3.67 -6.27
C PHE A 108 5.39 3.81 -6.86
N PRO A 109 5.55 3.86 -8.20
CA PRO A 109 6.86 3.80 -8.82
C PRO A 109 7.77 4.96 -8.39
N GLY A 110 8.97 4.63 -7.91
CA GLY A 110 9.93 5.63 -7.42
C GLY A 110 9.63 6.18 -6.03
N LEU A 111 8.55 5.73 -5.38
CA LEU A 111 8.17 6.12 -4.03
C LEU A 111 7.85 4.87 -3.18
N PRO A 112 8.87 4.13 -2.74
CA PRO A 112 8.63 2.87 -2.04
C PRO A 112 8.29 3.11 -0.56
N GLY A 113 7.20 2.50 -0.10
CA GLY A 113 6.62 2.71 1.23
C GLY A 113 5.67 1.59 1.64
N LEU A 114 4.84 1.83 2.66
CA LEU A 114 3.84 0.88 3.17
C LEU A 114 2.43 1.44 2.98
N ASN A 115 1.50 0.59 2.54
CA ASN A 115 0.13 1.01 2.22
C ASN A 115 -0.81 0.86 3.41
N CYS A 116 -1.67 1.87 3.59
CA CYS A 116 -2.79 1.89 4.52
C CYS A 116 -4.00 2.52 3.84
N PHE A 117 -4.56 1.83 2.85
CA PHE A 117 -5.74 2.31 2.13
C PHE A 117 -6.64 1.16 1.68
N LEU A 118 -7.86 1.49 1.25
CA LEU A 118 -8.83 0.55 0.71
C LEU A 118 -9.18 0.93 -0.73
N ALA A 119 -8.47 0.36 -1.70
CA ALA A 119 -8.83 0.49 -3.11
C ALA A 119 -9.89 -0.55 -3.49
N GLU A 120 -10.97 -0.11 -4.12
CA GLU A 120 -12.02 -0.98 -4.64
C GLU A 120 -11.63 -1.52 -6.02
N GLU A 121 -11.63 -2.83 -6.19
CA GLU A 121 -11.41 -3.50 -7.47
C GLU A 121 -12.64 -4.34 -7.83
N GLU A 122 -13.20 -4.12 -9.01
CA GLU A 122 -14.29 -4.95 -9.54
C GLU A 122 -13.74 -6.27 -10.09
N LEU A 123 -14.31 -7.38 -9.62
CA LEU A 123 -13.97 -8.72 -10.09
C LEU A 123 -14.71 -9.05 -11.40
N GLU A 124 -14.03 -9.74 -12.32
CA GLU A 124 -14.63 -10.18 -13.61
C GLU A 124 -15.88 -11.06 -13.42
N GLU A 125 -15.95 -11.84 -12.33
CA GLU A 125 -17.09 -12.71 -12.00
C GLU A 125 -18.24 -11.96 -11.28
N GLY A 126 -18.09 -10.65 -11.07
CA GLY A 126 -18.97 -9.82 -10.25
C GLY A 126 -18.56 -9.83 -8.79
N GLY A 127 -18.63 -8.66 -8.14
CA GLY A 127 -18.24 -8.43 -6.75
C GLY A 127 -17.07 -7.46 -6.64
N THR A 128 -16.88 -6.93 -5.43
CA THR A 128 -15.82 -5.97 -5.11
C THR A 128 -14.81 -6.64 -4.20
N GLN A 129 -13.53 -6.52 -4.53
CA GLN A 129 -12.43 -6.84 -3.63
C GLN A 129 -11.75 -5.54 -3.18
N TYR A 130 -11.11 -5.57 -2.01
CA TYR A 130 -10.37 -4.44 -1.47
C TYR A 130 -8.88 -4.76 -1.41
N ALA A 131 -8.04 -3.82 -1.84
CA ALA A 131 -6.58 -3.92 -1.84
C ALA A 131 -5.92 -2.71 -1.14
N GLY A 132 -4.61 -2.80 -0.84
CA GLY A 132 -3.83 -1.70 -0.24
C GLY A 132 -3.53 -1.82 1.26
N THR A 133 -3.56 -3.05 1.80
CA THR A 133 -3.45 -3.31 3.25
C THR A 133 -2.27 -4.20 3.65
N SER A 134 -1.49 -4.69 2.67
CA SER A 134 -0.43 -5.69 2.88
C SER A 134 0.64 -5.26 3.90
N GLY A 135 0.89 -3.94 3.99
CA GLY A 135 1.91 -3.35 4.85
C GLY A 135 1.48 -3.16 6.30
N LEU A 136 0.23 -3.48 6.65
CA LEU A 136 -0.32 -3.23 7.98
C LEU A 136 -0.28 -4.45 8.88
N ALA A 137 0.34 -4.28 10.03
CA ALA A 137 0.17 -5.16 11.17
C ALA A 137 -1.17 -4.89 11.87
N GLY A 138 -1.87 -5.97 12.22
CA GLY A 138 -3.13 -5.87 12.97
C GLY A 138 -4.21 -5.08 12.24
N ALA A 139 -4.24 -5.18 10.91
CA ALA A 139 -5.18 -4.45 10.07
C ALA A 139 -6.63 -4.68 10.53
N HIS A 140 -7.37 -3.60 10.75
CA HIS A 140 -8.78 -3.61 11.06
C HIS A 140 -9.54 -2.88 9.96
N ILE A 141 -10.42 -3.62 9.28
CA ILE A 141 -11.22 -3.12 8.18
C ILE A 141 -12.69 -3.24 8.57
N LYS A 142 -13.41 -2.14 8.42
CA LYS A 142 -14.86 -2.08 8.54
C LYS A 142 -15.40 -1.58 7.20
N VAL A 143 -16.27 -2.36 6.59
CA VAL A 143 -17.01 -1.98 5.37
C VAL A 143 -18.49 -2.08 5.71
N GLY A 144 -19.24 -1.01 5.48
CA GLY A 144 -20.66 -0.95 5.74
C GLY A 144 -21.32 0.22 5.01
N ASP A 145 -22.65 0.25 5.01
CA ASP A 145 -23.44 1.12 4.13
C ASP A 145 -23.25 2.63 4.41
N GLU A 146 -22.99 3.03 5.67
CA GLU A 146 -22.85 4.45 6.07
C GLU A 146 -21.41 4.81 6.49
N GLU A 147 -20.59 3.81 6.82
CA GLU A 147 -19.26 4.01 7.38
C GLU A 147 -18.28 2.93 6.93
N GLU A 148 -17.12 3.39 6.47
CA GLU A 148 -15.99 2.55 6.15
C GLU A 148 -14.75 3.02 6.90
N SER A 149 -13.91 2.07 7.31
CA SER A 149 -12.64 2.43 7.93
C SER A 149 -11.55 1.39 7.72
N ILE A 150 -10.33 1.88 7.63
CA ILE A 150 -9.11 1.08 7.73
C ILE A 150 -8.23 1.60 8.86
N SER A 151 -7.71 0.67 9.66
CA SER A 151 -6.63 0.99 10.57
C SER A 151 -5.60 -0.12 10.72
N GLY A 152 -4.42 0.23 11.21
CA GLY A 152 -3.36 -0.73 11.48
C GLY A 152 -2.07 -0.06 11.94
N THR A 153 -1.04 -0.88 12.12
CA THR A 153 0.30 -0.42 12.51
C THR A 153 1.28 -0.68 11.38
N VAL A 154 2.09 0.32 11.04
CA VAL A 154 3.29 0.16 10.22
C VAL A 154 4.51 0.17 11.13
N TYR A 155 5.43 -0.77 10.90
CA TYR A 155 6.65 -0.86 11.67
C TYR A 155 7.83 -0.27 10.91
N PHE A 156 8.76 0.33 11.65
CA PHE A 156 10.04 0.77 11.11
C PHE A 156 11.15 0.64 12.13
N GLY A 157 12.38 0.69 11.65
CA GLY A 157 13.54 0.57 12.51
C GLY A 157 14.85 0.87 11.76
N PRO A 158 16.00 0.52 12.35
CA PRO A 158 17.31 0.80 11.76
C PRO A 158 17.42 0.23 10.35
N PRO A 159 17.75 1.03 9.31
CA PRO A 159 18.23 0.49 8.04
C PRO A 159 19.46 -0.40 8.24
N LEU A 160 19.67 -1.38 7.36
CA LEU A 160 20.72 -2.41 7.56
C LEU A 160 22.13 -1.80 7.63
N ASP A 161 22.39 -0.77 6.82
CA ASP A 161 23.69 -0.11 6.72
C ASP A 161 23.81 1.19 7.53
N ASP A 162 22.74 1.60 8.23
CA ASP A 162 22.75 2.88 8.95
C ASP A 162 23.22 2.72 10.39
N ARG A 163 24.51 3.03 10.59
CA ARG A 163 25.13 3.04 11.92
C ARG A 163 24.73 4.24 12.79
N ASN A 164 24.11 5.24 12.17
CA ASN A 164 23.70 6.48 12.82
C ASN A 164 22.21 6.47 13.20
N TRP A 165 21.52 5.33 13.03
CA TRP A 165 20.18 5.14 13.59
C TRP A 165 20.15 5.52 15.07
N ASN A 166 19.22 6.38 15.44
CA ASN A 166 19.04 6.87 16.82
C ASN A 166 20.25 7.66 17.37
N THR A 167 20.92 8.43 16.52
CA THR A 167 21.93 9.42 16.94
C THR A 167 21.41 10.84 16.77
N ASN A 168 22.08 11.83 17.35
CA ASN A 168 21.73 13.25 17.18
C ASN A 168 21.88 13.76 15.73
N GLU A 169 22.39 12.93 14.82
CA GLU A 169 22.51 13.23 13.38
C GLU A 169 21.39 12.58 12.55
N PHE A 170 20.39 12.00 13.22
CA PHE A 170 19.31 11.24 12.61
C PHE A 170 18.15 12.15 12.19
N ASP A 171 18.03 12.34 10.87
CA ASP A 171 17.06 13.22 10.23
C ASP A 171 16.15 12.36 9.36
N TYR A 172 15.09 11.76 9.91
CA TYR A 172 14.03 11.10 9.12
C TYR A 172 12.65 11.60 9.53
N CYS A 173 11.74 11.64 8.57
CA CYS A 173 10.33 11.93 8.75
C CYS A 173 9.48 10.88 8.06
N TRP A 174 8.33 10.62 8.68
CA TRP A 174 7.25 9.90 8.03
C TRP A 174 6.41 10.86 7.23
N THR A 175 6.21 10.61 5.95
CA THR A 175 5.21 11.29 5.14
C THR A 175 4.04 10.35 4.90
N ALA A 176 2.86 10.75 5.36
CA ALA A 176 1.60 10.06 5.10
C ALA A 176 0.96 10.68 3.85
N TYR A 177 1.35 10.19 2.67
CA TYR A 177 0.80 10.66 1.41
C TYR A 177 -0.66 10.22 1.29
N GLN A 178 -1.55 11.14 0.94
CA GLN A 178 -2.95 10.79 0.72
C GLN A 178 -3.08 10.05 -0.61
N VAL A 179 -3.85 8.97 -0.59
CA VAL A 179 -4.12 8.11 -1.75
C VAL A 179 -5.58 8.30 -2.15
N TYR A 180 -5.81 8.40 -3.45
CA TYR A 180 -7.10 8.61 -4.05
C TYR A 180 -7.42 7.54 -5.08
N GLN A 181 -8.70 7.29 -5.28
CA GLN A 181 -9.20 6.44 -6.35
C GLN A 181 -10.13 7.22 -7.27
N MET A 182 -9.86 7.15 -8.57
CA MET A 182 -10.73 7.69 -9.61
C MET A 182 -11.94 6.77 -9.84
N GLU A 183 -13.03 7.31 -10.38
CA GLU A 183 -14.22 6.55 -10.78
C GLU A 183 -13.92 5.37 -11.74
N ASP A 184 -12.86 5.45 -12.55
CA ASP A 184 -12.45 4.36 -13.43
C ASP A 184 -11.55 3.30 -12.76
N GLY A 185 -11.44 3.35 -11.43
CA GLY A 185 -10.64 2.45 -10.60
C GLY A 185 -9.18 2.87 -10.44
N THR A 186 -8.69 3.88 -11.17
CA THR A 186 -7.28 4.29 -11.11
C THR A 186 -6.90 4.80 -9.71
N VAL A 187 -5.99 4.11 -9.04
CA VAL A 187 -5.39 4.55 -7.76
C VAL A 187 -4.17 5.46 -8.00
N TYR A 188 -4.09 6.56 -7.27
CA TYR A 188 -2.97 7.51 -7.37
C TYR A 188 -2.74 8.28 -6.06
N LEU A 189 -1.59 8.96 -5.95
CA LEU A 189 -1.34 10.02 -4.98
C LEU A 189 -0.95 11.32 -5.69
N ASP A 190 -1.24 12.48 -5.10
CA ASP A 190 -0.95 13.80 -5.69
C ASP A 190 0.14 14.58 -4.95
N GLY A 191 0.82 13.92 -4.02
CA GLY A 191 1.88 14.51 -3.20
C GLY A 191 1.35 15.28 -1.99
N SER A 192 0.03 15.39 -1.82
CA SER A 192 -0.55 15.87 -0.58
C SER A 192 -0.34 14.86 0.55
N GLY A 193 -0.31 15.38 1.77
CA GLY A 193 0.02 14.60 2.95
C GLY A 193 0.66 15.45 4.03
N ASN A 194 0.79 14.86 5.22
CA ASN A 194 1.52 15.48 6.31
C ASN A 194 2.80 14.69 6.57
N SER A 195 3.87 15.43 6.86
CA SER A 195 5.13 14.86 7.30
C SER A 195 5.30 15.06 8.81
N TYR A 196 5.81 14.03 9.47
CA TYR A 196 5.93 13.92 10.91
C TYR A 196 7.36 13.55 11.25
N GLY A 197 8.04 14.44 11.96
CA GLY A 197 9.40 14.22 12.43
C GLY A 197 9.44 13.50 13.78
N GLY A 198 10.51 12.75 14.01
CA GLY A 198 10.81 12.13 15.29
C GLY A 198 10.60 10.62 15.32
N MET A 199 11.17 10.00 16.36
CA MET A 199 11.22 8.54 16.52
C MET A 199 10.10 7.96 17.41
N GLY A 200 9.35 8.84 18.08
CA GLY A 200 8.23 8.42 18.89
C GLY A 200 7.13 7.88 17.99
N GLY A 201 6.61 6.70 18.32
CA GLY A 201 5.44 6.20 17.64
C GLY A 201 4.30 7.20 17.73
N PHE A 202 3.58 7.39 16.63
CA PHE A 202 2.45 8.31 16.55
C PHE A 202 1.35 7.72 15.68
N THR A 203 0.15 8.24 15.84
CA THR A 203 -1.01 7.85 15.06
C THR A 203 -1.50 9.06 14.28
N THR A 204 -1.79 8.87 12.99
CA THR A 204 -2.51 9.85 12.18
C THR A 204 -3.85 9.29 11.76
N LYS A 205 -4.84 10.17 11.68
CA LYS A 205 -6.23 9.84 11.38
C LYS A 205 -6.83 10.91 10.48
N VAL A 206 -7.43 10.49 9.38
CA VAL A 206 -8.26 11.34 8.54
C VAL A 206 -9.63 10.67 8.42
N THR A 207 -10.67 11.47 8.69
CA THR A 207 -12.04 11.11 8.39
C THR A 207 -12.53 12.04 7.30
N ASP A 208 -13.00 11.45 6.21
CA ASP A 208 -13.51 12.15 5.03
C ASP A 208 -14.96 11.75 4.80
N THR A 209 -15.78 12.69 4.33
CA THR A 209 -17.18 12.43 4.01
C THR A 209 -17.34 12.40 2.51
N GLN A 210 -17.78 11.26 1.99
CA GLN A 210 -17.81 10.97 0.58
C GLN A 210 -19.24 10.72 0.11
N THR A 211 -19.48 10.97 -1.16
CA THR A 211 -20.76 10.65 -1.81
C THR A 211 -20.53 9.50 -2.76
N LYS A 212 -21.25 8.39 -2.59
CA LYS A 212 -21.27 7.25 -3.51
C LYS A 212 -22.63 7.21 -4.20
N THR A 213 -22.65 6.87 -5.48
CA THR A 213 -23.92 6.58 -6.15
C THR A 213 -24.18 5.08 -6.04
N ALA A 214 -25.18 4.69 -5.25
CA ALA A 214 -25.64 3.31 -5.14
C ALA A 214 -27.04 3.21 -5.73
N ASP A 215 -27.26 2.27 -6.65
CA ASP A 215 -28.56 2.06 -7.33
C ASP A 215 -29.19 3.33 -7.97
N GLY A 216 -28.37 4.32 -8.31
CA GLY A 216 -28.81 5.58 -8.91
C GLY A 216 -29.26 6.65 -7.90
N GLU A 217 -29.11 6.41 -6.60
CA GLU A 217 -29.27 7.40 -5.53
C GLU A 217 -27.89 7.80 -4.98
N GLU A 218 -27.72 9.09 -4.68
CA GLU A 218 -26.53 9.60 -4.00
C GLU A 218 -26.66 9.30 -2.51
N GLU A 219 -25.75 8.50 -1.99
CA GLU A 219 -25.62 8.18 -0.57
C GLU A 219 -24.34 8.82 -0.02
N ILE A 220 -24.46 9.43 1.15
CA ILE A 220 -23.32 10.01 1.86
C ILE A 220 -22.80 8.96 2.83
N PHE A 221 -21.51 8.63 2.73
CA PHE A 221 -20.84 7.74 3.65
C PHE A 221 -19.59 8.40 4.24
N SER A 222 -19.19 7.94 5.42
CA SER A 222 -18.01 8.42 6.12
C SER A 222 -16.87 7.41 5.99
N PHE A 223 -15.76 7.81 5.38
CA PHE A 223 -14.54 7.01 5.31
C PHE A 223 -13.53 7.46 6.36
N THR A 224 -12.88 6.54 7.05
CA THR A 224 -11.82 6.84 8.03
C THR A 224 -10.57 5.99 7.81
N ALA A 225 -9.44 6.63 7.57
CA ALA A 225 -8.14 5.99 7.59
C ALA A 225 -7.37 6.38 8.85
N GLU A 226 -6.81 5.40 9.55
CA GLU A 226 -6.03 5.60 10.77
C GLU A 226 -4.80 4.71 10.77
N VAL A 227 -3.61 5.28 10.82
CA VAL A 227 -2.36 4.51 10.81
C VAL A 227 -1.49 4.86 12.00
N THR A 228 -1.02 3.83 12.69
CA THR A 228 -0.06 3.94 13.79
C THR A 228 1.33 3.56 13.30
N MET A 229 2.32 4.37 13.64
CA MET A 229 3.72 4.12 13.31
C MET A 229 4.42 3.68 14.58
N GLU A 230 5.14 2.56 14.54
CA GLU A 230 5.86 2.03 15.68
C GLU A 230 7.31 1.70 15.33
N SER A 231 8.25 2.22 16.13
CA SER A 231 9.67 1.94 15.96
C SER A 231 10.08 0.67 16.70
N VAL A 232 10.83 -0.18 16.03
CA VAL A 232 11.38 -1.43 16.57
C VAL A 232 12.87 -1.55 16.25
N GLU A 233 13.61 -2.28 17.08
CA GLU A 233 15.01 -2.59 16.82
C GLU A 233 15.15 -3.89 16.03
N ARG A 234 16.27 -4.04 15.30
CA ARG A 234 16.57 -5.28 14.57
C ARG A 234 16.81 -6.42 15.56
N VAL A 235 16.05 -7.50 15.42
CA VAL A 235 16.32 -8.76 16.12
C VAL A 235 17.63 -9.34 15.60
N THR A 236 18.59 -9.59 16.50
CA THR A 236 19.91 -10.16 16.18
C THR A 236 20.03 -11.63 16.57
N GLU A 237 19.26 -12.08 17.56
CA GLU A 237 19.25 -13.47 18.03
C GLU A 237 17.85 -13.84 18.50
N LEU A 238 17.37 -15.01 18.05
CA LEU A 238 16.10 -15.59 18.46
C LEU A 238 16.36 -16.99 19.00
N GLU A 239 15.89 -17.30 20.21
CA GLU A 239 16.01 -18.63 20.80
C GLU A 239 14.64 -19.11 21.29
N VAL A 240 14.28 -20.33 20.93
CA VAL A 240 13.13 -21.04 21.47
C VAL A 240 13.61 -22.16 22.36
N ARG A 241 13.03 -22.28 23.55
CA ARG A 241 13.27 -23.38 24.48
C ARG A 241 11.94 -24.04 24.83
N TRP A 242 11.86 -25.36 24.68
CA TRP A 242 10.68 -26.14 25.03
C TRP A 242 10.91 -26.90 26.31
N TYR A 243 9.88 -26.93 27.15
CA TYR A 243 9.94 -27.51 28.48
C TYR A 243 8.80 -28.49 28.69
N GLY A 244 9.10 -29.56 29.43
CA GLY A 244 8.10 -30.41 30.08
C GLY A 244 7.53 -29.70 31.29
N GLU A 245 7.11 -30.46 32.30
CA GLU A 245 6.59 -29.84 33.53
C GLU A 245 7.68 -29.08 34.29
N GLU A 246 8.91 -29.61 34.34
CA GLU A 246 10.01 -29.02 35.12
C GLU A 246 11.35 -28.99 34.37
N GLU A 247 11.49 -29.77 33.30
CA GLU A 247 12.73 -29.98 32.58
C GLU A 247 12.76 -29.31 31.21
N LEU A 248 13.95 -28.88 30.79
CA LEU A 248 14.20 -28.45 29.41
C LEU A 248 14.26 -29.69 28.51
N LEU A 249 13.41 -29.74 27.49
CA LEU A 249 13.34 -30.85 26.55
C LEU A 249 14.16 -30.57 25.29
N ASP A 250 14.07 -29.35 24.76
CA ASP A 250 14.83 -28.96 23.57
C ASP A 250 15.07 -27.44 23.52
N ARG A 251 16.03 -27.02 22.70
CA ARG A 251 16.31 -25.62 22.40
C ARG A 251 16.72 -25.45 20.94
N ARG A 252 16.32 -24.32 20.36
CA ARG A 252 16.70 -23.94 19.01
C ARG A 252 17.01 -22.46 18.95
N THR A 253 18.19 -22.14 18.44
CA THR A 253 18.53 -20.78 18.02
C THR A 253 18.17 -20.62 16.55
N LEU A 254 17.60 -19.46 16.21
CA LEU A 254 17.11 -19.11 14.90
C LEU A 254 17.68 -17.74 14.51
N THR A 255 17.92 -17.58 13.22
CA THR A 255 18.14 -16.28 12.59
C THR A 255 16.83 -15.75 11.99
N MET A 256 16.73 -14.44 11.78
CA MET A 256 15.58 -13.86 11.08
C MET A 256 15.50 -14.31 9.61
N GLU A 257 16.61 -14.73 9.01
CA GLU A 257 16.63 -15.33 7.66
C GLU A 257 15.95 -16.70 7.67
N GLU A 258 16.21 -17.55 8.67
CA GLU A 258 15.53 -18.84 8.83
C GLU A 258 14.03 -18.71 9.11
N VAL A 259 13.61 -17.64 9.80
CA VAL A 259 12.19 -17.35 10.02
C VAL A 259 11.49 -17.01 8.71
N GLY A 260 12.19 -16.32 7.79
CA GLY A 260 11.66 -15.99 6.47
C GLY A 260 10.34 -15.21 6.56
N GLU A 261 9.30 -15.73 5.92
CA GLU A 261 7.93 -15.16 5.90
C GLU A 261 7.06 -15.68 7.05
N GLY A 262 7.62 -16.57 7.87
CA GLY A 262 6.92 -17.32 8.90
C GLY A 262 7.49 -18.73 8.97
N LEU A 263 7.60 -19.25 10.19
CA LEU A 263 8.20 -20.57 10.43
C LEU A 263 7.35 -21.34 11.44
N SER A 264 7.06 -22.60 11.11
CA SER A 264 6.46 -23.54 12.07
C SER A 264 7.53 -24.48 12.58
N LEU A 265 7.68 -24.55 13.90
CA LEU A 265 8.62 -25.42 14.59
C LEU A 265 7.86 -26.62 15.15
N GLU A 266 8.32 -27.82 14.83
CA GLU A 266 7.74 -29.04 15.39
C GLU A 266 7.98 -29.07 16.91
N ARG A 267 6.89 -29.15 17.67
CA ARG A 267 6.95 -29.26 19.12
C ARG A 267 7.58 -30.60 19.55
N PRO A 268 8.60 -30.58 20.43
CA PRO A 268 9.13 -31.79 21.03
C PRO A 268 8.07 -32.56 21.83
N GLN A 269 8.09 -33.89 21.74
CA GLN A 269 7.18 -34.76 22.47
C GLN A 269 7.28 -34.49 23.98
N GLY A 270 6.13 -34.26 24.62
CA GLY A 270 6.05 -34.00 26.07
C GLY A 270 6.24 -32.53 26.47
N ALA A 271 6.59 -31.63 25.54
CA ALA A 271 6.66 -30.21 25.86
C ALA A 271 5.28 -29.66 26.21
N VAL A 272 5.15 -28.90 27.30
CA VAL A 272 3.87 -28.28 27.73
C VAL A 272 3.91 -26.76 27.68
N TRP A 273 5.10 -26.17 27.65
CA TRP A 273 5.29 -24.73 27.42
C TRP A 273 6.59 -24.45 26.68
N ALA A 274 6.66 -23.28 26.04
CA ALA A 274 7.85 -22.77 25.38
C ALA A 274 8.21 -21.37 25.87
N LEU A 275 9.50 -21.07 25.89
CA LEU A 275 10.04 -19.73 26.11
C LEU A 275 10.70 -19.26 24.82
N VAL A 276 10.26 -18.13 24.30
CA VAL A 276 10.93 -17.42 23.22
C VAL A 276 11.73 -16.28 23.81
N THR A 277 13.01 -16.21 23.48
CA THR A 277 13.92 -15.12 23.85
C THR A 277 14.37 -14.41 22.59
N GLN A 278 14.13 -13.10 22.54
CA GLN A 278 14.58 -12.22 21.47
C GLN A 278 15.67 -11.31 22.02
N ARG A 279 16.78 -11.17 21.30
CA ARG A 279 17.77 -10.12 21.55
C ARG A 279 17.83 -9.21 20.34
N ASP A 280 17.83 -7.91 20.60
CA ASP A 280 17.90 -6.91 19.54
C ASP A 280 19.34 -6.40 19.32
N ARG A 281 19.48 -5.37 18.48
CA ARG A 281 20.76 -4.75 18.14
C ARG A 281 21.34 -3.90 19.27
N THR A 282 20.53 -3.39 20.21
CA THR A 282 21.00 -2.65 21.38
C THR A 282 21.53 -3.60 22.46
N GLY A 283 21.18 -4.89 22.36
CA GLY A 283 21.52 -5.93 23.31
C GLY A 283 20.41 -6.18 24.34
N ASP A 284 19.29 -5.45 24.25
CA ASP A 284 18.12 -5.67 25.07
C ASP A 284 17.52 -7.04 24.76
N THR A 285 16.86 -7.63 25.76
CA THR A 285 16.36 -9.01 25.66
C THR A 285 14.92 -9.11 26.13
N GLU A 286 14.02 -9.45 25.21
CA GLU A 286 12.62 -9.75 25.48
C GLU A 286 12.42 -11.26 25.69
N ARG A 287 11.47 -11.63 26.55
CA ARG A 287 11.11 -13.01 26.86
C ARG A 287 9.61 -13.19 26.89
N SER A 288 9.11 -14.14 26.10
CA SER A 288 7.69 -14.45 25.98
C SER A 288 7.47 -15.94 26.26
N VAL A 289 6.46 -16.26 27.07
CA VAL A 289 6.15 -17.64 27.47
C VAL A 289 4.81 -18.06 26.87
N TYR A 290 4.78 -19.28 26.34
CA TYR A 290 3.62 -19.84 25.64
C TYR A 290 3.23 -21.18 26.23
N THR A 291 1.93 -21.38 26.48
CA THR A 291 1.37 -22.71 26.79
C THR A 291 1.09 -23.44 25.49
N LEU A 292 1.53 -24.70 25.39
CA LEU A 292 1.45 -25.49 24.15
C LEU A 292 0.30 -26.51 24.19
N GLY A 293 -0.15 -26.93 23.00
CA GLY A 293 -1.21 -27.94 22.89
C GLY A 293 -2.60 -27.47 23.28
N THR A 294 -2.83 -26.16 23.27
CA THR A 294 -4.17 -25.58 23.34
C THR A 294 -4.83 -25.62 21.97
N GLU A 295 -6.16 -25.53 21.89
CA GLU A 295 -6.87 -25.52 20.60
C GLU A 295 -6.53 -24.30 19.72
N ALA A 296 -6.10 -23.19 20.33
CA ALA A 296 -5.71 -21.98 19.61
C ALA A 296 -4.31 -22.06 18.99
N GLY A 297 -3.50 -23.05 19.40
CA GLY A 297 -2.08 -23.10 19.12
C GLY A 297 -1.27 -21.98 19.81
N ALA A 298 0.04 -22.04 19.68
CA ALA A 298 0.98 -21.06 20.20
C ALA A 298 1.78 -20.44 19.04
N SER A 299 1.68 -19.12 18.91
CA SER A 299 2.41 -18.36 17.89
C SER A 299 3.05 -17.12 18.51
N HIS A 300 4.31 -16.90 18.17
CA HIS A 300 5.08 -15.74 18.57
C HIS A 300 5.19 -14.76 17.40
N GLN A 301 4.71 -13.54 17.61
CA GLN A 301 4.78 -12.47 16.62
C GLN A 301 6.17 -11.83 16.63
N LEU A 302 6.77 -11.65 15.47
CA LEU A 302 8.04 -10.98 15.25
C LEU A 302 7.85 -9.86 14.22
N VAL A 303 8.68 -8.82 14.31
CA VAL A 303 8.78 -7.81 13.26
C VAL A 303 10.10 -7.99 12.53
N GLN A 304 10.03 -8.29 11.24
CA GLN A 304 11.18 -8.42 10.36
C GLN A 304 11.37 -7.12 9.57
N LEU A 305 12.54 -6.50 9.73
CA LEU A 305 12.90 -5.28 9.01
C LEU A 305 13.64 -5.61 7.70
N ASP A 306 13.18 -5.06 6.58
CA ASP A 306 13.88 -5.11 5.29
C ASP A 306 15.20 -4.31 5.32
N GLU A 307 15.92 -4.20 4.21
CA GLU A 307 17.19 -3.45 4.15
C GLU A 307 17.03 -1.95 4.47
N ARG A 308 15.86 -1.38 4.15
CA ARG A 308 15.52 0.04 4.36
C ARG A 308 15.04 0.32 5.78
N GLY A 309 14.80 -0.72 6.57
CA GLY A 309 14.27 -0.60 7.93
C GLY A 309 12.74 -0.57 7.97
N MET A 310 12.05 -0.97 6.92
CA MET A 310 10.60 -1.11 6.89
C MET A 310 10.21 -2.49 7.44
N GLY A 311 9.27 -2.52 8.37
CA GLY A 311 8.92 -3.73 9.11
C GLY A 311 7.69 -4.44 8.60
N ARG A 312 7.78 -5.76 8.50
CA ARG A 312 6.65 -6.67 8.30
C ARG A 312 6.47 -7.59 9.49
N VAL A 313 5.22 -7.94 9.80
CA VAL A 313 4.94 -8.93 10.85
C VAL A 313 5.08 -10.33 10.27
N VAL A 314 5.81 -11.18 10.97
CA VAL A 314 5.95 -12.61 10.68
C VAL A 314 5.68 -13.42 11.95
N TYR A 315 5.31 -14.68 11.77
CA TYR A 315 4.90 -15.54 12.87
C TYR A 315 5.80 -16.77 13.01
N LEU A 316 6.17 -17.05 14.26
CA LEU A 316 6.82 -18.29 14.66
C LEU A 316 5.82 -19.17 15.38
N ASN A 317 5.35 -20.22 14.72
CA ASN A 317 4.42 -21.19 15.31
C ASN A 317 5.20 -22.26 16.09
N LEU A 318 4.74 -22.60 17.29
CA LEU A 318 5.48 -23.37 18.29
C LEU A 318 4.91 -24.77 18.56
N ASP A 319 3.94 -25.22 17.76
CA ASP A 319 3.26 -26.52 17.87
C ASP A 319 3.68 -27.51 16.77
#